data_AF-A0AAC9UNR6-F1
#
_entry.id   AF-A0AAC9UNR6-F1
#
_cell.length_a   1.000
_cell.length_b   1.000
_cell.length_c   1.000
_cell.angle_alpha   90.00
_cell.angle_beta   90.00
_cell.angle_gamma   90.00
#
_symmetry.space_group_name_H-M   'P 1'
#
loop_
_entity.id
_entity.type
_entity.pdbx_description
1 polymer ?
#
loop_
_entity_poly.entity_id
_entity_poly.type
_entity_poly.pdbx_seq_one_letter_code
_entity_poly.pdbx_strand_id
1 'polypeptide(L)'
;MSEAVGKVLQRLKLIATQITGIDDETLSMFAEDAYLQAIQDGFKDEVAIRAAGYLAAHFAFVAFNKNSKVKKDQAAVLSREYFDSNGSDDYLAEYKRMKTDLDNGYSGSALVRFL
;
A
#
# COMPACT_ATOMS: atom_id res chain seq x y z
N MET A 1 -8.56 -5.46 -14.55
CA MET A 1 -7.71 -4.62 -13.69
C MET A 1 -7.79 -3.18 -14.21
N SER A 2 -8.07 -2.19 -13.35
CA SER A 2 -8.14 -0.79 -13.76
C SER A 2 -6.74 -0.21 -14.00
N GLU A 3 -6.63 0.85 -14.82
CA GLU A 3 -5.36 1.54 -15.07
C GLU A 3 -4.72 2.04 -13.76
N ALA A 4 -5.53 2.54 -12.83
CA ALA A 4 -5.07 3.02 -11.53
C ALA A 4 -4.44 1.89 -10.69
N VAL A 5 -5.07 0.71 -10.64
CA VAL A 5 -4.52 -0.47 -9.94
C VAL A 5 -3.21 -0.94 -10.59
N GLY A 6 -3.12 -0.89 -11.93
CA GLY A 6 -1.87 -1.17 -12.64
C GLY A 6 -0.72 -0.23 -12.23
N LYS A 7 -1.01 1.07 -12.09
CA LYS A 7 -0.02 2.06 -11.60
C LYS A 7 0.37 1.81 -10.15
N VAL A 8 -0.57 1.42 -9.29
CA VAL A 8 -0.29 1.05 -7.89
C VAL A 8 0.62 -0.17 -7.82
N LEU A 9 0.34 -1.22 -8.60
CA LEU A 9 1.17 -2.41 -8.68
C LEU A 9 2.60 -2.08 -9.15
N GLN A 10 2.73 -1.23 -10.17
CA GLN A 10 4.04 -0.77 -10.63
C GLN A 10 4.79 -0.02 -9.53
N ARG A 11 4.12 0.87 -8.78
CA ARG A 11 4.73 1.59 -7.65
C ARG A 11 5.16 0.65 -6.54
N LEU A 12 4.31 -0.31 -6.16
CA LEU A 12 4.65 -1.34 -5.17
C LEU A 12 5.99 -2.01 -5.53
N LYS A 13 6.11 -2.49 -6.78
CA LYS A 13 7.32 -3.17 -7.26
C LYS A 13 8.56 -2.27 -7.26
N LEU A 14 8.39 -0.96 -7.39
CA LEU A 14 9.47 0.02 -7.36
C LEU A 14 9.91 0.40 -5.95
N ILE A 15 8.98 0.55 -5.01
CA ILE A 15 9.30 1.04 -3.65
C ILE A 15 9.66 -0.08 -2.69
N ALA A 16 9.18 -1.31 -2.96
CA ALA A 16 9.37 -2.45 -2.09
C ALA A 16 10.16 -3.58 -2.77
N THR A 17 11.31 -3.24 -3.34
CA THR A 17 12.17 -4.18 -4.10
C THR A 17 12.69 -5.36 -3.27
N GLN A 18 12.73 -5.22 -1.95
CA GLN A 18 13.11 -6.29 -1.03
C GLN A 18 12.05 -7.38 -0.87
N ILE A 19 10.83 -7.13 -1.32
CA ILE A 19 9.73 -8.11 -1.25
C ILE A 19 9.90 -9.07 -2.41
N THR A 20 10.36 -10.28 -2.10
CA THR A 20 10.58 -11.34 -3.08
C THR A 20 9.81 -12.59 -2.69
N GLY A 21 9.39 -13.40 -3.67
CA GLY A 21 8.72 -14.68 -3.39
C GLY A 21 7.21 -14.57 -3.11
N ILE A 22 6.62 -13.40 -3.35
CA ILE A 22 5.17 -13.23 -3.49
C ILE A 22 4.86 -13.20 -4.98
N ASP A 23 3.86 -13.97 -5.40
CA ASP A 23 3.45 -14.04 -6.81
C ASP A 23 2.72 -12.76 -7.26
N ASP A 24 2.74 -12.52 -8.58
CA ASP A 24 2.18 -11.31 -9.19
C ASP A 24 0.65 -11.19 -9.03
N GLU A 25 -0.07 -12.30 -8.87
CA GLU A 25 -1.52 -12.30 -8.64
C GLU A 25 -1.82 -11.77 -7.23
N THR A 26 -1.12 -12.27 -6.21
CA THR A 26 -1.19 -11.77 -4.84
C THR A 26 -0.81 -10.30 -4.74
N LEU A 27 0.27 -9.87 -5.42
CA LEU A 27 0.66 -8.44 -5.45
C LEU A 27 -0.42 -7.57 -6.12
N SER A 28 -1.09 -8.09 -7.15
CA SER A 28 -2.19 -7.38 -7.82
C SER A 28 -3.40 -7.22 -6.90
N MET A 29 -3.72 -8.24 -6.10
CA MET A 29 -4.80 -8.16 -5.10
C MET A 29 -4.49 -7.11 -4.02
N PHE A 30 -3.25 -7.05 -3.52
CA PHE A 30 -2.85 -6.00 -2.57
C PHE A 30 -2.94 -4.60 -3.17
N ALA A 31 -2.58 -4.42 -4.44
CA ALA A 31 -2.70 -3.16 -5.13
C ALA A 31 -4.17 -2.73 -5.29
N GLU A 32 -5.08 -3.66 -5.56
CA GLU A 32 -6.52 -3.40 -5.66
C GLU A 32 -7.12 -3.01 -4.31
N ASP A 33 -6.88 -3.80 -3.27
CA ASP A 33 -7.35 -3.52 -1.91
C ASP A 33 -6.85 -2.16 -1.40
N ALA A 34 -5.56 -1.88 -1.60
CA ALA A 34 -4.96 -0.62 -1.18
C ALA A 34 -5.53 0.59 -1.94
N TYR A 35 -5.83 0.42 -3.24
CA TYR A 35 -6.46 1.47 -4.02
C TYR A 35 -7.88 1.76 -3.56
N LEU A 36 -8.68 0.71 -3.32
CA LEU A 36 -10.04 0.86 -2.77
C LEU A 36 -10.02 1.56 -1.41
N GLN A 37 -9.09 1.18 -0.53
CA GLN A 37 -8.93 1.83 0.78
C GLN A 37 -8.53 3.29 0.65
N ALA A 38 -7.59 3.62 -0.24
CA ALA A 38 -7.16 5.01 -0.45
C ALA A 38 -8.31 5.90 -0.97
N ILE A 39 -9.15 5.38 -1.87
CA ILE A 39 -10.32 6.11 -2.34
C ILE A 39 -11.36 6.28 -1.23
N GLN A 40 -11.59 5.25 -0.41
CA GLN A 40 -12.50 5.33 0.75
C GLN A 40 -12.00 6.33 1.80
N ASP A 41 -10.70 6.44 1.99
CA ASP A 41 -10.05 7.41 2.87
C ASP A 41 -10.06 8.85 2.30
N GLY A 42 -10.58 9.04 1.09
CA GLY A 42 -10.81 10.36 0.49
C GLY A 42 -9.67 10.87 -0.39
N PHE A 43 -8.61 10.08 -0.61
CA PHE A 43 -7.57 10.44 -1.58
C PHE A 43 -8.16 10.45 -3.01
N LYS A 44 -7.59 11.32 -3.87
CA LYS A 44 -8.03 11.48 -5.26
C LYS A 44 -6.84 11.46 -6.21
N ASP A 45 -7.12 11.15 -7.47
CA ASP A 45 -6.20 11.24 -8.59
C ASP A 45 -4.84 10.57 -8.32
N GLU A 46 -3.74 11.22 -8.71
CA GLU A 46 -2.38 10.74 -8.51
C GLU A 46 -2.00 10.59 -7.03
N VAL A 47 -2.66 11.31 -6.13
CA VAL A 47 -2.42 11.17 -4.68
C VAL A 47 -2.99 9.85 -4.17
N ALA A 48 -4.15 9.40 -4.69
CA ALA A 48 -4.70 8.09 -4.37
C ALA A 48 -3.77 6.96 -4.84
N ILE A 49 -3.21 7.07 -6.04
CA ILE A 49 -2.24 6.09 -6.57
C ILE A 49 -0.98 6.05 -5.70
N ARG A 50 -0.48 7.21 -5.27
CA ARG A 50 0.70 7.27 -4.39
C ARG A 50 0.42 6.67 -3.02
N ALA A 51 -0.68 7.05 -2.38
CA ALA A 51 -1.09 6.54 -1.08
C ALA A 51 -1.29 5.01 -1.14
N ALA A 52 -2.05 4.54 -2.12
CA ALA A 52 -2.28 3.12 -2.36
C ALA A 52 -0.98 2.36 -2.61
N GLY A 53 0.02 2.96 -3.28
CA GLY A 53 1.33 2.33 -3.46
C GLY A 53 2.02 2.00 -2.13
N TYR A 54 2.02 2.95 -1.18
CA TYR A 54 2.57 2.73 0.16
C TYR A 54 1.76 1.70 0.95
N LEU A 55 0.43 1.79 0.90
CA LEU A 55 -0.43 0.83 1.60
C LEU A 55 -0.29 -0.60 1.04
N ALA A 56 -0.20 -0.75 -0.28
CA ALA A 56 0.02 -2.04 -0.92
C ALA A 56 1.41 -2.62 -0.57
N ALA A 57 2.44 -1.77 -0.49
CA ALA A 57 3.77 -2.18 -0.04
C ALA A 57 3.77 -2.66 1.42
N HIS A 58 3.00 -2.01 2.30
CA HIS A 58 2.78 -2.47 3.67
C HIS A 58 2.13 -3.88 3.69
N PHE A 59 1.05 -4.09 2.92
CA PHE A 59 0.40 -5.40 2.83
C PHE A 59 1.35 -6.49 2.37
N ALA A 60 2.12 -6.20 1.31
CA ALA A 60 3.11 -7.12 0.79
C ALA A 60 4.24 -7.38 1.80
N PHE A 61 4.67 -6.37 2.57
CA PHE A 61 5.72 -6.52 3.59
C PHE A 61 5.25 -7.39 4.76
N VAL A 62 4.01 -7.23 5.21
CA VAL A 62 3.39 -8.09 6.22
C VAL A 62 3.34 -9.54 5.73
N ALA A 63 2.89 -9.77 4.49
CA ALA A 63 2.84 -11.10 3.89
C ALA A 63 4.25 -11.72 3.74
N PHE A 64 5.22 -10.95 3.28
CA PHE A 64 6.62 -11.36 3.14
C PHE A 64 7.24 -11.78 4.47
N ASN A 65 7.06 -10.97 5.52
CA ASN A 65 7.61 -11.26 6.84
C ASN A 65 6.92 -12.44 7.52
N LYS A 66 5.61 -12.64 7.31
CA LYS A 66 4.92 -13.85 7.76
C LYS A 66 5.47 -15.09 7.04
N ASN A 67 5.68 -15.02 5.73
CA ASN A 67 6.28 -16.11 4.96
C ASN A 67 7.72 -16.44 5.40
N SER A 68 8.52 -15.45 5.79
CA SER A 68 9.89 -15.68 6.30
C SER A 68 9.94 -16.49 7.61
N LYS A 69 8.84 -16.56 8.36
CA LYS A 69 8.73 -17.29 9.64
C LYS A 69 7.94 -18.59 9.54
N VAL A 70 7.41 -18.95 8.37
CA VAL A 70 6.50 -20.10 8.20
C VAL A 70 7.00 -21.00 7.07
N LYS A 71 7.39 -22.24 7.41
CA LYS A 71 8.01 -23.23 6.50
C LYS A 71 7.06 -23.81 5.42
N LYS A 72 5.77 -23.53 5.49
CA LYS A 72 4.73 -23.86 4.51
C LYS A 72 3.43 -23.27 5.05
N ASP A 73 2.74 -22.43 4.29
CA ASP A 73 1.30 -22.26 4.49
C ASP A 73 0.58 -21.97 3.17
N GLN A 74 -0.61 -22.55 3.12
CA GLN A 74 -1.55 -22.55 2.02
C GLN A 74 -2.05 -21.11 1.79
N ALA A 75 -2.13 -20.68 0.52
CA ALA A 75 -2.67 -19.40 0.06
C ALA A 75 -4.19 -19.25 0.28
N ALA A 76 -4.69 -19.68 1.43
CA ALA A 76 -6.09 -19.66 1.77
C ALA A 76 -6.29 -18.59 2.85
N VAL A 77 -6.99 -17.52 2.49
CA VAL A 77 -7.56 -16.57 3.45
C VAL A 77 -6.55 -15.57 4.04
N LEU A 78 -5.92 -14.77 3.17
CA LEU A 78 -5.65 -13.34 3.43
C LEU A 78 -6.98 -12.52 3.48
N SER A 79 -8.12 -13.21 3.59
CA SER A 79 -9.44 -12.59 3.65
C SER A 79 -9.60 -11.95 5.02
N ARG A 80 -9.52 -10.63 5.03
CA ARG A 80 -10.29 -9.79 5.96
C ARG A 80 -9.90 -9.88 7.44
N GLU A 81 -8.67 -10.22 7.75
CA GLU A 81 -8.04 -9.80 9.00
C GLU A 81 -6.64 -9.29 8.63
N TYR A 82 -6.57 -8.03 8.18
CA TYR A 82 -5.35 -7.25 8.26
C TYR A 82 -5.01 -7.12 9.75
N PHE A 83 -4.40 -8.19 10.25
CA PHE A 83 -4.16 -8.47 11.65
C PHE A 83 -3.47 -7.26 12.28
N ASP A 84 -4.13 -6.67 13.28
CA ASP A 84 -3.60 -5.67 14.22
C ASP A 84 -2.50 -6.28 15.11
N SER A 85 -1.49 -6.91 14.50
CA SER A 85 -0.20 -6.87 15.14
C SER A 85 0.33 -5.48 14.88
N ASN A 86 0.82 -4.79 15.92
CA ASN A 86 1.53 -3.51 15.97
C ASN A 86 2.68 -3.29 14.93
N GLY A 87 2.61 -3.86 13.73
CA GLY A 87 3.58 -3.87 12.65
C GLY A 87 3.52 -2.59 11.84
N SER A 88 3.90 -1.49 12.48
CA SER A 88 4.22 -0.27 11.76
C SER A 88 5.53 -0.48 10.99
N ASP A 89 5.46 -0.41 9.67
CA ASP A 89 6.63 -0.23 8.81
C ASP A 89 6.65 1.18 8.23
N ASP A 90 7.76 1.54 7.57
CA ASP A 90 7.94 2.86 6.98
C ASP A 90 6.89 3.17 5.90
N TYR A 91 6.32 2.14 5.25
CA TYR A 91 5.27 2.30 4.25
C TYR A 91 3.93 2.70 4.89
N LEU A 92 3.55 2.03 5.98
CA LEU A 92 2.36 2.37 6.74
C LEU A 92 2.50 3.74 7.41
N ALA A 93 3.70 4.09 7.89
CA ALA A 93 3.97 5.41 8.44
C ALA A 93 3.76 6.52 7.39
N GLU A 94 4.28 6.34 6.18
CA GLU A 94 4.11 7.31 5.08
C GLU A 94 2.64 7.40 4.62
N TYR A 95 1.93 6.28 4.53
CA TYR A 95 0.49 6.29 4.24
C TYR A 95 -0.29 7.10 5.28
N LYS A 96 -0.02 6.87 6.57
CA LYS A 96 -0.66 7.61 7.67
C LYS A 96 -0.31 9.10 7.64
N ARG A 97 0.95 9.45 7.33
CA ARG A 97 1.39 10.84 7.15
C ARG A 97 0.58 11.52 6.04
N MET A 98 0.43 10.87 4.87
CA MET A 98 -0.38 11.39 3.77
C MET A 98 -1.85 11.56 4.16
N LYS A 99 -2.40 10.64 4.97
CA LYS A 99 -3.78 10.72 5.45
C LYS A 99 -3.96 11.90 6.42
N THR A 100 -3.03 12.08 7.34
CA THR A 100 -3.01 13.25 8.22
C THR A 100 -2.90 14.56 7.44
N ASP A 101 -2.10 14.62 6.38
CA ASP A 101 -2.02 15.79 5.50
C ASP A 101 -3.37 16.05 4.79
N LEU A 102 -4.04 15.01 4.32
CA LEU A 102 -5.37 15.10 3.71
C LEU A 102 -6.42 15.63 4.70
N ASP A 103 -6.46 15.06 5.90
CA ASP A 103 -7.41 15.43 6.96
C ASP A 103 -7.20 16.88 7.45
N ASN A 104 -5.94 17.34 7.44
CA ASN A 104 -5.59 18.72 7.79
C ASN A 104 -5.81 19.71 6.64
N GLY A 105 -6.37 19.28 5.50
CA GLY A 105 -6.66 20.13 4.35
C GLY A 105 -5.42 20.56 3.56
N TYR A 106 -4.28 19.88 3.72
CA TYR A 106 -3.07 20.08 2.91
C TYR A 106 -3.26 19.44 1.52
N SER A 107 -4.17 20.01 0.73
CA SER A 107 -4.31 19.71 -0.69
C SER A 107 -3.11 20.28 -1.44
N GLY A 108 -2.00 19.53 -1.54
CA GLY A 108 -0.99 19.53 -2.63
C GLY A 108 -0.39 20.84 -3.17
N SER A 109 -0.79 22.02 -2.69
CA SER A 109 -0.49 23.33 -3.27
C SER A 109 0.69 24.01 -2.58
N ALA A 110 1.14 23.50 -1.43
CA ALA A 110 2.25 24.10 -0.69
C ALA A 110 3.65 23.76 -1.24
N LEU A 111 3.78 22.80 -2.15
CA LEU A 111 5.09 22.46 -2.75
C LEU A 111 5.55 23.45 -3.84
N VAL A 112 4.79 24.51 -4.14
CA VAL A 112 5.16 25.54 -5.13
C VAL A 112 5.76 26.81 -4.48
N ARG A 113 5.92 26.86 -3.15
CA ARG A 113 6.40 28.09 -2.47
C ARG A 113 7.91 28.18 -2.16
N PHE A 114 8.74 27.33 -2.76
CA PHE A 114 10.20 27.40 -2.56
C PHE A 114 11.04 27.36 -3.85
N LEU A 115 10.53 27.92 -4.95
CA LEU A 115 11.36 28.31 -6.09
C LEU A 115 11.07 29.76 -6.50
#